data_AF-A0A099Y4M4-F1
#
_entry.id   AF-A0A099Y4M4-F1
#
_cell.length_a   1.000
_cell.length_b   1.000
_cell.length_c   1.000
_cell.angle_alpha   90.00
_cell.angle_beta   90.00
_cell.angle_gamma   90.00
#
_symmetry.space_group_name_H-M   'P 1'
#
loop_
_entity.id
_entity.type
_entity.pdbx_description
1 polymer ?
#
loop_
_entity_poly.entity_id
_entity_poly.type
_entity_poly.pdbx_seq_one_letter_code
_entity_poly.pdbx_strand_id
1 'polypeptide(L)'
;MKKSPFIQKFIRRKTLFYYAAASLILLTIYSCLKAKAETKTISSTSQLTLDVTYSSVNFFPENAYKVPHDVPNPKDSGQVALSQFAWKEFIALNWPSSYNTTTFERGKPDKSKSVSDFLNASNTGQLVWQTYKHRVELYPKNTSNYNKNFDTAPQYFYDLENQESITGLNSSTPLDQITTIFNNLDETSEINLCTLFVDGDPDAPGATDVNKSKTSSGLPGAPRRMIYEAKANRDMFDYVSDNYLYDASIRAQKIKYTDNAIKNENKGAIYQANPDSNMIVFPFGDNNGVEGSIEVKATWRQLTLKEYNSGRYLTAPIIYYRGGTLAKPNPDGTAYYDIVPAIPTYKTEGSSSTLLSLPYGLVGLHIIHKTKTFPSYVFATFEQVDNLNTTIEPNNTLFYYNRNSNPSVNPDKQYAYRANPILEGTEKVNANVYKQIKALDSNSVWQYYKLIGVQGHPQNNANTTDYFLSNIVTETNQTLRDFSGTLDNLRGTFNPQAINLYQGKKKIVQGGCKGCHGNAQDADFSFITKNAPIVDVDFINQPLLKEGQ
;
A
#
# COMPACT_ATOMS: atom_id res chain seq x y z
N MET A 1 -90.08 -4.83 21.12
CA MET A 1 -88.74 -5.33 20.72
C MET A 1 -87.90 -4.18 20.19
N LYS A 2 -86.99 -3.62 21.00
CA LYS A 2 -85.95 -2.68 20.55
C LYS A 2 -84.61 -3.20 21.06
N LYS A 3 -83.69 -3.58 20.17
CA LYS A 3 -82.34 -4.04 20.56
C LYS A 3 -81.55 -2.86 21.13
N SER A 4 -80.89 -3.09 22.26
CA SER A 4 -80.14 -2.10 23.05
C SER A 4 -79.03 -1.40 22.23
N PRO A 5 -78.87 -0.07 22.35
CA PRO A 5 -77.88 0.73 21.61
C PRO A 5 -76.42 0.37 21.91
N PHE A 6 -76.16 -0.45 22.94
CA PHE A 6 -74.80 -0.89 23.29
C PHE A 6 -74.25 -1.95 22.32
N ILE A 7 -75.11 -2.82 21.79
CA ILE A 7 -74.69 -3.93 20.91
C ILE A 7 -74.35 -3.40 19.51
N GLN A 8 -75.07 -2.40 19.00
CA GLN A 8 -74.75 -1.77 17.70
C GLN A 8 -73.41 -1.01 17.73
N LYS A 9 -73.05 -0.37 18.85
CA LYS A 9 -71.78 0.37 18.98
C LYS A 9 -70.57 -0.57 19.08
N PHE A 10 -70.74 -1.74 19.70
CA PHE A 10 -69.70 -2.76 19.80
C PHE A 10 -69.46 -3.50 18.48
N ILE A 11 -70.53 -3.81 17.73
CA ILE A 11 -70.42 -4.40 16.39
C ILE A 11 -69.73 -3.41 15.44
N ARG A 12 -70.13 -2.12 15.42
CA ARG A 12 -69.49 -1.09 14.57
C ARG A 12 -67.99 -0.92 14.86
N ARG A 13 -67.56 -0.99 16.12
CA ARG A 13 -66.13 -0.90 16.49
C ARG A 13 -65.32 -2.11 16.04
N LYS A 14 -65.89 -3.32 16.12
CA LYS A 14 -65.23 -4.53 15.57
C LYS A 14 -65.12 -4.46 14.05
N THR A 15 -66.19 -4.06 13.34
CA THR A 15 -66.11 -3.90 11.87
C THR A 15 -65.08 -2.85 11.47
N LEU A 16 -65.02 -1.70 12.17
CA LEU A 16 -64.02 -0.66 11.91
C LEU A 16 -62.58 -1.16 12.14
N PHE A 17 -62.35 -1.97 13.18
CA PHE A 17 -61.06 -2.59 13.44
C PHE A 17 -60.68 -3.62 12.36
N TYR A 18 -61.63 -4.43 11.89
CA TYR A 18 -61.37 -5.37 10.78
C TYR A 18 -61.08 -4.64 9.47
N TYR A 19 -61.76 -3.53 9.16
CA TYR A 19 -61.43 -2.72 7.99
C TYR A 19 -60.07 -2.03 8.12
N ALA A 20 -59.71 -1.52 9.31
CA ALA A 20 -58.41 -0.91 9.54
C ALA A 20 -57.26 -1.94 9.44
N ALA A 21 -57.42 -3.13 10.02
CA ALA A 21 -56.46 -4.21 9.92
C ALA A 21 -56.32 -4.76 8.49
N ALA A 22 -57.44 -4.93 7.77
CA ALA A 22 -57.43 -5.31 6.37
C ALA A 22 -56.74 -4.25 5.49
N SER A 23 -56.94 -2.97 5.79
CA SER A 23 -56.29 -1.86 5.07
C SER A 23 -54.78 -1.82 5.33
N LEU A 24 -54.35 -2.11 6.57
CA LEU A 24 -52.94 -2.18 6.94
C LEU A 24 -52.23 -3.39 6.31
N ILE A 25 -52.93 -4.53 6.19
CA ILE A 25 -52.44 -5.72 5.49
C ILE A 25 -52.37 -5.46 3.97
N LEU A 26 -53.38 -4.80 3.39
CA LEU A 26 -53.35 -4.38 1.98
C LEU A 26 -52.24 -3.37 1.69
N LEU A 27 -51.97 -2.43 2.61
CA LEU A 27 -50.86 -1.47 2.49
C LEU A 27 -49.50 -2.16 2.61
N THR A 28 -49.33 -3.13 3.50
CA THR A 28 -48.07 -3.89 3.62
C THR A 28 -47.85 -4.83 2.44
N ILE A 29 -48.90 -5.49 1.93
CA ILE A 29 -48.83 -6.29 0.69
C ILE A 29 -48.55 -5.38 -0.51
N TYR A 30 -49.18 -4.21 -0.62
CA TYR A 30 -48.90 -3.24 -1.67
C TYR A 30 -47.46 -2.71 -1.59
N SER A 31 -46.95 -2.38 -0.39
CA SER A 31 -45.54 -2.01 -0.19
C SER A 31 -44.57 -3.13 -0.53
N CYS A 32 -44.87 -4.39 -0.17
CA CYS A 32 -44.05 -5.54 -0.56
C CYS A 32 -44.09 -5.82 -2.06
N LEU A 33 -45.25 -5.67 -2.72
CA LEU A 33 -45.37 -5.82 -4.17
C LEU A 33 -44.69 -4.67 -4.91
N LYS A 34 -44.74 -3.44 -4.38
CA LYS A 34 -44.03 -2.27 -4.92
C LYS A 34 -42.52 -2.39 -4.73
N ALA A 35 -42.06 -2.86 -3.56
CA ALA A 35 -40.65 -3.16 -3.32
C ALA A 35 -40.14 -4.27 -4.24
N LYS A 36 -40.95 -5.32 -4.49
CA LYS A 36 -40.63 -6.44 -5.39
C LYS A 36 -40.72 -6.04 -6.87
N ALA A 37 -41.59 -5.09 -7.23
CA ALA A 37 -41.64 -4.48 -8.54
C ALA A 37 -40.46 -3.52 -8.75
N GLU A 38 -40.06 -2.74 -7.74
CA GLU A 38 -38.86 -1.89 -7.78
C GLU A 38 -37.58 -2.74 -7.86
N THR A 39 -37.51 -3.92 -7.20
CA THR A 39 -36.37 -4.86 -7.41
C THR A 39 -36.38 -5.51 -8.79
N LYS A 40 -37.53 -5.62 -9.46
CA LYS A 40 -37.62 -6.14 -10.84
C LYS A 40 -37.48 -5.06 -11.91
N THR A 41 -37.62 -3.78 -11.56
CA THR A 41 -37.59 -2.64 -12.50
C THR A 41 -36.30 -1.83 -12.38
N ILE A 42 -35.48 -2.04 -11.34
CA ILE A 42 -34.06 -1.60 -11.29
C ILE A 42 -33.17 -2.71 -11.89
N SER A 43 -33.55 -3.21 -13.07
CA SER A 43 -32.70 -4.08 -13.89
C SER A 43 -32.60 -3.57 -15.34
N SER A 44 -33.11 -2.38 -15.65
CA SER A 44 -33.05 -1.84 -17.01
C SER A 44 -33.06 -0.30 -17.09
N THR A 45 -32.52 0.40 -16.11
CA THR A 45 -31.97 1.72 -16.40
C THR A 45 -30.68 1.47 -17.16
N SER A 46 -30.68 1.84 -18.43
CA SER A 46 -29.52 1.95 -19.30
C SER A 46 -28.38 2.68 -18.59
N GLN A 47 -27.55 1.93 -17.85
CA GLN A 47 -26.13 2.17 -17.90
C GLN A 47 -25.80 2.12 -19.39
N LEU A 48 -25.22 3.20 -19.91
CA LEU A 48 -24.24 3.03 -20.96
C LEU A 48 -23.14 2.13 -20.36
N THR A 49 -23.40 0.83 -20.29
CA THR A 49 -22.39 -0.18 -20.43
C THR A 49 -21.86 0.04 -21.83
N LEU A 50 -20.89 0.94 -21.96
CA LEU A 50 -19.77 0.60 -22.80
C LEU A 50 -19.34 -0.78 -22.29
N ASP A 51 -19.82 -1.83 -22.95
CA ASP A 51 -19.16 -3.11 -22.97
C ASP A 51 -17.74 -2.78 -23.44
N VAL A 52 -16.87 -2.47 -22.49
CA VAL A 52 -15.45 -2.36 -22.74
C VAL A 52 -15.08 -3.78 -23.09
N THR A 53 -15.07 -4.03 -24.39
CA THR A 53 -14.73 -5.31 -24.97
C THR A 53 -13.34 -5.61 -24.45
N TYR A 54 -13.23 -6.55 -23.51
CA TYR A 54 -11.95 -6.92 -22.93
C TYR A 54 -11.06 -7.41 -24.07
N SER A 55 -10.03 -6.63 -24.41
CA SER A 55 -9.03 -7.02 -25.38
C SER A 55 -7.86 -7.64 -24.61
N SER A 56 -7.61 -8.93 -24.84
CA SER A 56 -6.42 -9.60 -24.31
C SER A 56 -5.18 -8.93 -24.90
N VAL A 57 -4.27 -8.48 -24.04
CA VAL A 57 -2.98 -7.90 -24.45
C VAL A 57 -1.86 -8.87 -24.12
N ASN A 58 -0.76 -8.86 -24.89
CA ASN A 58 0.45 -9.56 -24.48
C ASN A 58 1.13 -8.76 -23.36
N PHE A 59 1.25 -9.34 -22.16
CA PHE A 59 1.93 -8.73 -21.01
C PHE A 59 3.44 -9.03 -21.00
N PHE A 60 3.87 -10.03 -21.77
CA PHE A 60 5.25 -10.48 -21.84
C PHE A 60 5.83 -10.39 -23.26
N PRO A 61 5.75 -9.24 -23.95
CA PRO A 61 6.58 -9.03 -25.14
C PRO A 61 8.07 -8.98 -24.76
N GLU A 62 8.98 -9.10 -25.73
CA GLU A 62 10.43 -9.03 -25.49
C GLU A 62 10.89 -7.74 -24.78
N ASN A 63 10.11 -6.66 -24.91
CA ASN A 63 10.36 -5.38 -24.28
C ASN A 63 9.48 -5.10 -23.03
N ALA A 64 8.96 -6.14 -22.37
CA ALA A 64 8.13 -6.02 -21.17
C ALA A 64 8.81 -5.26 -20.01
N TYR A 65 10.15 -5.14 -20.05
CA TYR A 65 10.93 -4.34 -19.13
C TYR A 65 10.73 -2.82 -19.25
N LYS A 66 10.03 -2.34 -20.28
CA LYS A 66 9.75 -0.91 -20.44
C LYS A 66 8.56 -0.50 -19.58
N VAL A 67 8.83 0.37 -18.59
CA VAL A 67 7.78 1.02 -17.79
C VAL A 67 6.87 1.82 -18.74
N PRO A 68 5.54 1.68 -18.69
CA PRO A 68 4.66 2.51 -19.48
C PRO A 68 4.61 3.93 -18.91
N HIS A 69 4.89 4.95 -19.73
CA HIS A 69 4.95 6.34 -19.27
C HIS A 69 3.55 7.00 -19.20
N ASP A 70 2.58 6.49 -19.96
CA ASP A 70 1.17 6.86 -19.84
C ASP A 70 0.28 5.75 -20.46
N VAL A 71 -1.04 5.86 -20.31
CA VAL A 71 -1.97 5.05 -21.10
C VAL A 71 -1.82 5.38 -22.60
N PRO A 72 -1.96 4.39 -23.52
CA PRO A 72 -1.78 4.64 -24.96
C PRO A 72 -2.77 5.65 -25.55
N ASN A 73 -3.98 5.73 -25.00
CA ASN A 73 -5.00 6.69 -25.40
C ASN A 73 -5.70 7.23 -24.14
N PRO A 74 -5.72 8.54 -23.88
CA PRO A 74 -6.40 9.11 -22.72
C PRO A 74 -7.90 8.77 -22.63
N LYS A 75 -8.55 8.50 -23.77
CA LYS A 75 -9.95 8.06 -23.84
C LYS A 75 -10.14 6.61 -23.40
N ASP A 76 -9.07 5.82 -23.39
CA ASP A 76 -9.01 4.43 -22.91
C ASP A 76 -8.41 4.39 -21.50
N SER A 77 -9.05 5.11 -20.58
CA SER A 77 -8.66 5.20 -19.16
C SER A 77 -9.72 4.59 -18.25
N GLY A 78 -10.52 3.67 -18.81
CA GLY A 78 -11.45 2.85 -18.06
C GLY A 78 -10.72 1.86 -17.16
N GLN A 79 -11.49 1.24 -16.28
CA GLN A 79 -11.00 0.33 -15.26
C GLN A 79 -10.07 -0.78 -15.82
N VAL A 80 -10.48 -1.45 -16.92
CA VAL A 80 -9.68 -2.52 -17.54
C VAL A 80 -8.35 -2.00 -18.07
N ALA A 81 -8.35 -0.86 -18.75
CA ALA A 81 -7.14 -0.26 -19.31
C ALA A 81 -6.17 0.20 -18.21
N LEU A 82 -6.68 0.78 -17.13
CA LEU A 82 -5.89 1.11 -15.94
C LEU A 82 -5.31 -0.15 -15.27
N SER A 83 -6.07 -1.25 -15.21
CA SER A 83 -5.55 -2.52 -14.69
C SER A 83 -4.46 -3.11 -15.59
N GLN A 84 -4.59 -2.98 -16.92
CA GLN A 84 -3.56 -3.39 -17.87
C GLN A 84 -2.29 -2.52 -17.76
N PHE A 85 -2.47 -1.21 -17.56
CA PHE A 85 -1.38 -0.28 -17.30
C PHE A 85 -0.64 -0.66 -16.01
N ALA A 86 -1.36 -0.84 -14.90
CA ALA A 86 -0.80 -1.26 -13.62
C ALA A 86 0.00 -2.58 -13.70
N TRP A 87 -0.51 -3.58 -14.42
CA TRP A 87 0.22 -4.85 -14.60
C TRP A 87 1.48 -4.70 -15.44
N LYS A 88 1.48 -3.84 -16.46
CA LYS A 88 2.69 -3.54 -17.23
C LYS A 88 3.74 -2.83 -16.37
N GLU A 89 3.32 -1.90 -15.51
CA GLU A 89 4.20 -1.29 -14.52
C GLU A 89 4.77 -2.32 -13.56
N PHE A 90 3.91 -3.18 -13.00
CA PHE A 90 4.36 -4.23 -12.08
C PHE A 90 5.43 -5.12 -12.70
N ILE A 91 5.24 -5.55 -13.95
CA ILE A 91 6.20 -6.40 -14.67
C ILE A 91 7.52 -5.64 -14.91
N ALA A 92 7.45 -4.41 -15.42
CA ALA A 92 8.63 -3.61 -15.72
C ALA A 92 9.44 -3.25 -14.46
N LEU A 93 8.76 -2.89 -13.38
CA LEU A 93 9.38 -2.53 -12.10
C LEU A 93 9.96 -3.73 -11.35
N ASN A 94 9.38 -4.92 -11.52
CA ASN A 94 9.92 -6.17 -11.00
C ASN A 94 10.86 -6.89 -11.98
N TRP A 95 11.25 -6.23 -13.09
CA TRP A 95 12.27 -6.76 -13.97
C TRP A 95 13.64 -6.79 -13.26
N PRO A 96 14.56 -7.71 -13.62
CA PRO A 96 15.93 -7.66 -13.14
C PRO A 96 16.60 -6.30 -13.43
N SER A 97 17.24 -5.72 -12.44
CA SER A 97 17.91 -4.42 -12.55
C SER A 97 19.26 -4.54 -13.27
N SER A 98 19.66 -3.49 -13.99
CA SER A 98 21.02 -3.36 -14.54
C SER A 98 22.08 -3.04 -13.47
N TYR A 99 21.65 -2.76 -12.23
CA TYR A 99 22.52 -2.38 -11.13
C TYR A 99 23.64 -3.40 -10.91
N ASN A 100 24.86 -2.87 -10.81
CA ASN A 100 26.05 -3.60 -10.42
C ASN A 100 27.01 -2.65 -9.70
N THR A 101 27.99 -3.21 -9.00
CA THR A 101 28.96 -2.46 -8.19
C THR A 101 30.07 -1.78 -9.01
N THR A 102 29.96 -1.77 -10.34
CA THR A 102 30.90 -1.08 -11.24
C THR A 102 30.30 0.23 -11.77
N THR A 103 29.06 0.19 -12.24
CA THR A 103 28.36 1.32 -12.86
C THR A 103 27.39 2.03 -11.90
N PHE A 104 26.92 1.31 -10.86
CA PHE A 104 25.90 1.78 -9.93
C PHE A 104 24.59 2.27 -10.58
N GLU A 105 24.32 1.86 -11.82
CA GLU A 105 23.11 2.30 -12.53
C GLU A 105 21.85 1.79 -11.83
N ARG A 106 21.01 2.71 -11.36
CA ARG A 106 19.79 2.41 -10.62
C ARG A 106 18.54 2.70 -11.41
N GLY A 107 17.48 1.98 -11.06
CA GLY A 107 16.14 2.20 -11.58
C GLY A 107 16.02 1.90 -13.07
N LYS A 108 16.94 1.12 -13.63
CA LYS A 108 16.94 0.70 -15.04
C LYS A 108 16.94 -0.83 -15.14
N PRO A 109 16.20 -1.39 -16.10
CA PRO A 109 16.19 -2.83 -16.32
C PRO A 109 17.48 -3.31 -16.98
N ASP A 110 17.93 -4.49 -16.61
CA ASP A 110 18.93 -5.23 -17.38
C ASP A 110 18.29 -5.70 -18.69
N LYS A 111 18.62 -5.00 -19.78
CA LYS A 111 18.11 -5.26 -21.14
C LYS A 111 18.68 -6.54 -21.76
N SER A 112 19.68 -7.18 -21.13
CA SER A 112 20.19 -8.49 -21.56
C SER A 112 19.31 -9.64 -21.06
N LYS A 113 18.45 -9.38 -20.07
CA LYS A 113 17.51 -10.37 -19.54
C LYS A 113 16.30 -10.52 -20.46
N SER A 114 15.74 -11.72 -20.43
CA SER A 114 14.57 -12.14 -21.18
C SER A 114 13.34 -12.28 -20.27
N VAL A 115 12.17 -12.49 -20.88
CA VAL A 115 10.94 -12.86 -20.14
C VAL A 115 11.17 -14.09 -19.26
N SER A 116 11.94 -15.08 -19.74
CA SER A 116 12.27 -16.28 -18.97
C SER A 116 13.09 -15.94 -17.72
N ASP A 117 14.00 -14.97 -17.79
CA ASP A 117 14.79 -14.52 -16.63
C ASP A 117 13.94 -13.76 -15.60
N PHE A 118 12.95 -12.99 -16.06
CA PHE A 118 11.97 -12.36 -15.18
C PHE A 118 11.11 -13.40 -14.46
N LEU A 119 10.66 -14.43 -15.18
CA LEU A 119 9.78 -15.45 -14.63
C LEU A 119 10.50 -16.42 -13.67
N ASN A 120 11.80 -16.60 -13.82
CA ASN A 120 12.59 -17.56 -13.06
C ASN A 120 12.69 -17.21 -11.57
N ALA A 121 12.14 -18.10 -10.73
CA ALA A 121 12.17 -17.98 -9.27
C ALA A 121 13.59 -18.03 -8.63
N SER A 122 14.59 -18.48 -9.39
CA SER A 122 16.00 -18.56 -8.93
C SER A 122 16.80 -17.28 -9.21
N ASN A 123 16.17 -16.25 -9.79
CA ASN A 123 16.86 -15.00 -10.08
C ASN A 123 17.12 -14.23 -8.76
N THR A 124 18.38 -14.16 -8.36
CA THR A 124 18.79 -13.55 -7.08
C THR A 124 19.26 -12.09 -7.21
N GLY A 125 19.10 -11.49 -8.40
CA GLY A 125 19.45 -10.09 -8.64
C GLY A 125 18.47 -9.10 -8.00
N GLN A 126 18.88 -7.84 -7.90
CA GLN A 126 17.97 -6.75 -7.50
C GLN A 126 16.95 -6.49 -8.61
N LEU A 127 15.74 -6.09 -8.22
CA LEU A 127 14.70 -5.65 -9.15
C LEU A 127 14.80 -4.14 -9.40
N VAL A 128 14.26 -3.67 -10.53
CA VAL A 128 14.31 -2.25 -10.92
C VAL A 128 13.86 -1.33 -9.77
N TRP A 129 12.67 -1.55 -9.22
CA TRP A 129 12.14 -0.71 -8.13
C TRP A 129 12.94 -0.84 -6.83
N GLN A 130 13.53 -2.00 -6.55
CA GLN A 130 14.34 -2.18 -5.34
C GLN A 130 15.52 -1.23 -5.35
N THR A 131 16.05 -0.90 -6.54
CA THR A 131 17.19 0.00 -6.71
C THR A 131 16.87 1.50 -6.68
N TYR A 132 15.59 1.88 -6.61
CA TYR A 132 15.18 3.27 -6.41
C TYR A 132 15.71 3.88 -5.11
N LYS A 133 15.65 5.22 -5.00
CA LYS A 133 16.13 5.94 -3.82
C LYS A 133 15.15 5.77 -2.67
N HIS A 134 15.66 5.38 -1.51
CA HIS A 134 14.88 5.26 -0.28
C HIS A 134 14.43 6.64 0.23
N ARG A 135 13.33 6.71 0.99
CA ARG A 135 12.81 7.97 1.57
C ARG A 135 13.87 8.77 2.34
N VAL A 136 14.76 8.10 3.07
CA VAL A 136 15.86 8.74 3.81
C VAL A 136 16.98 9.25 2.88
N GLU A 137 17.18 8.65 1.71
CA GLU A 137 18.12 9.14 0.69
C GLU A 137 17.58 10.40 0.00
N LEU A 138 16.26 10.48 -0.19
CA LEU A 138 15.59 11.65 -0.79
C LEU A 138 15.56 12.86 0.16
N TYR A 139 15.36 12.63 1.45
CA TYR A 139 15.15 13.68 2.43
C TYR A 139 15.87 13.41 3.76
N PRO A 140 17.21 13.34 3.78
CA PRO A 140 17.95 13.19 5.02
C PRO A 140 17.77 14.42 5.91
N LYS A 141 17.76 14.22 7.22
CA LYS A 141 17.72 15.32 8.20
C LYS A 141 18.92 16.25 8.07
N ASN A 142 20.12 15.68 8.05
CA ASN A 142 21.34 16.42 7.77
C ASN A 142 21.58 16.50 6.26
N THR A 143 21.40 17.68 5.68
CA THR A 143 21.53 17.90 4.24
C THR A 143 22.96 17.70 3.72
N SER A 144 23.99 17.69 4.57
CA SER A 144 25.35 17.34 4.13
C SER A 144 25.44 15.89 3.66
N ASN A 145 24.52 15.03 4.11
CA ASN A 145 24.43 13.63 3.71
C ASN A 145 23.61 13.43 2.43
N TYR A 146 22.99 14.49 1.89
CA TYR A 146 22.26 14.40 0.63
C TYR A 146 23.23 14.21 -0.55
N ASN A 147 23.23 13.01 -1.10
CA ASN A 147 23.97 12.71 -2.31
C ASN A 147 23.17 13.16 -3.53
N LYS A 148 23.70 14.10 -4.32
CA LYS A 148 23.03 14.62 -5.53
C LYS A 148 23.05 13.66 -6.71
N ASN A 149 23.79 12.55 -6.63
CA ASN A 149 23.85 11.55 -7.67
C ASN A 149 22.84 10.43 -7.39
N PHE A 150 22.01 10.11 -8.38
CA PHE A 150 21.09 8.98 -8.28
C PHE A 150 21.85 7.65 -8.26
N ASP A 151 22.81 7.48 -9.18
CA ASP A 151 23.56 6.23 -9.42
C ASP A 151 24.69 6.01 -8.41
N THR A 152 24.34 5.46 -7.25
CA THR A 152 25.28 5.23 -6.14
C THR A 152 24.99 3.90 -5.44
N ALA A 153 25.84 3.43 -4.54
CA ALA A 153 25.42 2.42 -3.56
C ALA A 153 24.35 2.97 -2.61
N PRO A 154 23.48 2.14 -1.99
CA PRO A 154 22.53 2.59 -0.97
C PRO A 154 23.24 3.17 0.24
N GLN A 155 22.71 4.26 0.76
CA GLN A 155 23.23 4.95 1.92
C GLN A 155 22.07 5.35 2.83
N TYR A 156 22.13 4.99 4.10
CA TYR A 156 21.04 5.26 5.04
C TYR A 156 21.55 6.07 6.21
N PHE A 157 21.17 7.34 6.25
CA PHE A 157 21.60 8.31 7.27
C PHE A 157 20.39 8.77 8.08
N TYR A 158 20.28 8.27 9.31
CA TYR A 158 19.30 8.72 10.28
C TYR A 158 19.99 9.61 11.32
N ASP A 159 19.25 10.59 11.84
CA ASP A 159 19.75 11.57 12.81
C ASP A 159 19.00 11.34 14.13
N LEU A 160 19.41 10.28 14.83
CA LEU A 160 18.79 9.86 16.08
C LEU A 160 19.34 10.69 17.24
N GLU A 161 18.44 11.19 18.08
CA GLU A 161 18.84 11.89 19.30
C GLU A 161 19.69 10.97 20.18
N ASN A 162 20.87 11.45 20.59
CA ASN A 162 21.82 10.73 21.45
C ASN A 162 22.46 9.47 20.84
N GLN A 163 22.43 9.28 19.52
CA GLN A 163 23.12 8.19 18.86
C GLN A 163 23.80 8.64 17.56
N GLU A 164 25.13 8.69 17.55
CA GLU A 164 25.92 9.13 16.38
C GLU A 164 25.81 8.18 15.18
N SER A 165 25.65 6.88 15.43
CA SER A 165 25.59 5.86 14.38
C SER A 165 24.73 4.67 14.81
N ILE A 166 23.92 4.16 13.88
CA ILE A 166 23.23 2.88 14.02
C ILE A 166 24.20 1.76 13.63
N THR A 167 24.41 0.79 14.52
CA THR A 167 25.22 -0.40 14.26
C THR A 167 24.39 -1.68 14.35
N GLY A 168 24.96 -2.81 13.95
CA GLY A 168 24.32 -4.10 14.16
C GLY A 168 24.51 -4.57 15.61
N LEU A 169 23.57 -5.35 16.14
CA LEU A 169 23.66 -5.81 17.54
C LEU A 169 24.98 -6.56 17.85
N ASN A 170 25.47 -7.32 16.87
CA ASN A 170 26.72 -8.08 16.96
C ASN A 170 27.76 -7.59 15.94
N SER A 171 27.63 -6.35 15.46
CA SER A 171 28.50 -5.76 14.43
C SER A 171 28.87 -4.34 14.82
N SER A 172 30.16 -4.00 14.76
CA SER A 172 30.60 -2.62 14.91
C SER A 172 30.51 -1.82 13.62
N THR A 173 30.04 -2.42 12.51
CA THR A 173 29.88 -1.74 11.22
C THR A 173 28.75 -0.71 11.31
N PRO A 174 29.03 0.58 11.05
CA PRO A 174 28.01 1.61 10.91
C PRO A 174 27.04 1.32 9.76
N LEU A 175 25.77 1.68 9.93
CA LEU A 175 24.71 1.50 8.93
C LEU A 175 25.04 2.18 7.59
N ASP A 176 25.68 3.35 7.62
CA ASP A 176 26.07 4.09 6.42
C ASP A 176 27.15 3.39 5.56
N GLN A 177 27.79 2.36 6.12
CA GLN A 177 28.72 1.47 5.39
C GLN A 177 28.02 0.24 4.79
N ILE A 178 26.73 0.03 5.07
CA ILE A 178 25.93 -1.07 4.49
C ILE A 178 25.45 -0.67 3.09
N THR A 179 26.29 -0.98 2.11
CA THR A 179 26.18 -0.49 0.71
C THR A 179 25.65 -1.54 -0.27
N THR A 180 25.19 -2.69 0.20
CA THR A 180 24.77 -3.81 -0.67
C THR A 180 23.30 -4.19 -0.53
N ILE A 181 22.61 -3.66 0.48
CA ILE A 181 21.22 -4.03 0.80
C ILE A 181 20.30 -2.86 0.48
N PHE A 182 19.42 -3.06 -0.49
CA PHE A 182 18.52 -2.03 -0.99
C PHE A 182 17.19 -1.96 -0.25
N ASN A 183 16.70 -3.09 0.26
CA ASN A 183 15.41 -3.14 0.96
C ASN A 183 15.59 -2.71 2.42
N ASN A 184 15.45 -1.41 2.66
CA ASN A 184 15.56 -0.82 3.98
C ASN A 184 14.17 -0.61 4.57
N LEU A 185 13.78 -1.47 5.50
CA LEU A 185 12.43 -1.49 6.06
C LEU A 185 12.38 -0.66 7.33
N ASP A 186 12.20 0.65 7.17
CA ASP A 186 12.27 1.66 8.24
C ASP A 186 10.92 2.00 8.90
N GLU A 187 9.83 1.40 8.44
CA GLU A 187 8.48 1.62 8.97
C GLU A 187 7.90 0.30 9.50
N THR A 188 7.30 0.28 10.69
CA THR A 188 6.64 -0.93 11.24
C THR A 188 5.19 -0.66 11.65
N SER A 189 4.62 0.43 11.16
CA SER A 189 3.20 0.78 11.32
C SER A 189 2.65 1.43 10.07
N GLU A 190 1.35 1.30 9.86
CA GLU A 190 0.63 1.93 8.75
C GLU A 190 0.38 3.39 9.12
N ILE A 191 1.29 4.28 8.72
CA ILE A 191 1.25 5.73 9.00
C ILE A 191 0.97 6.08 10.47
N ASN A 192 1.54 5.29 11.39
CA ASN A 192 1.32 5.39 12.83
C ASN A 192 -0.13 5.15 13.31
N LEU A 193 -1.04 4.66 12.46
CA LEU A 193 -2.44 4.39 12.83
C LEU A 193 -2.65 2.98 13.38
N CYS A 194 -1.99 1.98 12.81
CA CYS A 194 -2.07 0.61 13.30
C CYS A 194 -0.79 -0.18 13.03
N THR A 195 -0.61 -1.26 13.78
CA THR A 195 0.45 -2.25 13.55
C THR A 195 -0.21 -3.57 13.19
N LEU A 196 0.20 -4.14 12.06
CA LEU A 196 -0.33 -5.37 11.49
C LEU A 196 0.59 -6.56 11.79
N PHE A 197 -0.03 -7.71 12.03
CA PHE A 197 0.59 -8.98 12.31
C PHE A 197 -0.09 -10.11 11.53
N VAL A 198 0.65 -11.20 11.35
CA VAL A 198 0.11 -12.54 11.12
C VAL A 198 0.45 -13.41 12.33
N ASP A 199 -0.29 -14.50 12.52
CA ASP A 199 0.03 -15.51 13.53
C ASP A 199 1.51 -15.91 13.55
N GLY A 200 1.96 -16.24 14.76
CA GLY A 200 3.34 -16.64 15.00
C GLY A 200 3.66 -18.00 14.39
N ASP A 201 4.95 -18.22 14.13
CA ASP A 201 5.46 -19.50 13.67
C ASP A 201 6.03 -20.28 14.87
N PRO A 202 5.32 -21.31 15.38
CA PRO A 202 5.82 -22.12 16.49
C PRO A 202 7.08 -22.92 16.12
N ASP A 203 7.36 -23.09 14.83
CA ASP A 203 8.54 -23.81 14.32
C ASP A 203 9.71 -22.85 14.02
N ALA A 204 9.57 -21.54 14.28
CA ALA A 204 10.63 -20.56 14.02
C ALA A 204 11.86 -20.75 14.93
N PRO A 205 13.08 -20.43 14.46
CA PRO A 205 14.33 -20.58 15.21
C PRO A 205 14.35 -19.91 16.59
N GLY A 206 14.27 -20.66 17.68
CA GLY A 206 14.26 -20.10 19.03
C GLY A 206 12.86 -19.77 19.56
N ALA A 207 11.81 -20.33 18.95
CA ALA A 207 10.44 -20.19 19.42
C ALA A 207 10.32 -20.69 20.86
N THR A 208 9.89 -19.80 21.75
CA THR A 208 9.49 -20.14 23.12
C THR A 208 8.08 -19.62 23.32
N ASP A 209 7.27 -20.26 24.16
CA ASP A 209 5.94 -19.77 24.54
C ASP A 209 6.09 -18.45 25.31
N VAL A 210 6.23 -17.34 24.59
CA VAL A 210 6.27 -16.01 25.21
C VAL A 210 4.83 -15.63 25.55
N ASN A 211 4.46 -15.89 26.80
CA ASN A 211 3.18 -15.45 27.38
C ASN A 211 2.95 -13.95 27.13
N LYS A 212 1.94 -13.62 26.30
CA LYS A 212 1.16 -12.37 26.26
C LYS A 212 1.89 -11.08 26.69
N SER A 213 3.03 -10.76 26.08
CA SER A 213 3.66 -9.46 26.35
C SER A 213 2.91 -8.35 25.61
N LYS A 214 2.65 -7.23 26.31
CA LYS A 214 2.20 -5.95 25.72
C LYS A 214 3.29 -5.28 24.86
N THR A 215 4.43 -5.96 24.66
CA THR A 215 5.46 -5.62 23.67
C THR A 215 5.39 -6.61 22.52
N SER A 216 5.07 -6.11 21.33
CA SER A 216 5.17 -6.84 20.07
C SER A 216 6.62 -7.08 19.73
N SER A 217 7.02 -8.31 19.48
CA SER A 217 8.36 -8.64 19.04
C SER A 217 8.31 -9.50 17.79
N GLY A 218 9.21 -9.24 16.84
CA GLY A 218 9.59 -10.19 15.79
C GLY A 218 10.39 -11.37 16.34
N LEU A 219 10.01 -11.88 17.53
CA LEU A 219 10.63 -13.03 18.16
C LEU A 219 10.14 -14.32 17.47
N PRO A 220 10.97 -15.35 17.43
CA PRO A 220 10.55 -16.70 17.08
C PRO A 220 9.34 -17.15 17.94
N GLY A 221 8.29 -17.70 17.33
CA GLY A 221 7.06 -18.09 18.03
C GLY A 221 6.07 -16.97 18.35
N ALA A 222 6.47 -15.70 18.27
CA ALA A 222 5.58 -14.55 18.44
C ALA A 222 4.88 -14.19 17.12
N PRO A 223 3.75 -13.45 17.15
CA PRO A 223 3.13 -12.90 15.95
C PRO A 223 4.13 -12.17 15.06
N ARG A 224 4.14 -12.51 13.77
CA ARG A 224 5.09 -11.95 12.79
C ARG A 224 4.54 -10.61 12.30
N ARG A 225 5.29 -9.53 12.53
CA ARG A 225 4.87 -8.17 12.16
C ARG A 225 5.14 -7.86 10.69
N MET A 226 4.29 -7.04 10.09
CA MET A 226 4.52 -6.42 8.79
C MET A 226 5.41 -5.18 8.92
N ILE A 227 6.35 -5.06 8.00
CA ILE A 227 7.32 -3.97 7.93
C ILE A 227 7.30 -3.38 6.52
N TYR A 228 7.51 -2.08 6.40
CA TYR A 228 7.31 -1.32 5.18
C TYR A 228 8.58 -0.56 4.78
N GLU A 229 8.67 -0.25 3.50
CA GLU A 229 9.64 0.70 2.94
C GLU A 229 8.94 1.58 1.90
N ALA A 230 9.48 2.77 1.67
CA ALA A 230 9.02 3.67 0.62
C ALA A 230 10.20 4.21 -0.20
N LYS A 231 10.03 4.24 -1.52
CA LYS A 231 11.07 4.61 -2.49
C LYS A 231 10.51 5.47 -3.61
N ALA A 232 11.38 6.27 -4.25
CA ALA A 232 11.02 7.02 -5.45
C ALA A 232 12.03 6.85 -6.59
N ASN A 233 11.52 6.90 -7.82
CA ASN A 233 12.33 6.74 -9.03
C ASN A 233 13.21 7.97 -9.33
N ARG A 234 13.98 7.86 -10.41
CA ARG A 234 14.92 8.89 -10.85
C ARG A 234 14.25 10.22 -11.11
N ASP A 235 13.13 10.24 -11.83
CA ASP A 235 12.46 11.48 -12.21
C ASP A 235 12.02 12.29 -10.98
N MET A 236 11.56 11.61 -9.93
CA MET A 236 11.26 12.27 -8.65
C MET A 236 12.52 12.76 -7.95
N PHE A 237 13.57 11.93 -7.86
CA PHE A 237 14.83 12.32 -7.22
C PHE A 237 15.51 13.52 -7.90
N ASP A 238 15.61 13.50 -9.23
CA ASP A 238 16.21 14.59 -10.00
C ASP A 238 15.42 15.88 -9.77
N TYR A 239 14.08 15.81 -9.77
CA TYR A 239 13.24 16.97 -9.42
C TYR A 239 13.50 17.48 -7.99
N VAL A 240 13.64 16.58 -7.01
CA VAL A 240 13.98 16.95 -5.62
C VAL A 240 15.33 17.64 -5.54
N SER A 241 16.33 17.12 -6.26
CA SER A 241 17.69 17.66 -6.32
C SER A 241 17.70 19.06 -6.96
N ASP A 242 17.10 19.19 -8.14
CA ASP A 242 17.09 20.41 -8.95
C ASP A 242 16.28 21.55 -8.31
N ASN A 243 15.25 21.20 -7.54
CA ASN A 243 14.41 22.16 -6.82
C ASN A 243 14.81 22.37 -5.37
N TYR A 244 15.92 21.76 -4.93
CA TYR A 244 16.42 21.83 -3.56
C TYR A 244 15.38 21.39 -2.51
N LEU A 245 14.47 20.48 -2.89
CA LEU A 245 13.42 20.01 -1.99
C LEU A 245 13.97 19.13 -0.86
N TYR A 246 15.22 18.68 -0.92
CA TYR A 246 15.87 18.00 0.19
C TYR A 246 16.05 18.94 1.41
N ASP A 247 16.21 20.25 1.17
CA ASP A 247 16.28 21.27 2.22
C ASP A 247 14.90 21.52 2.84
N ALA A 248 14.81 21.45 4.17
CA ALA A 248 13.55 21.56 4.89
C ALA A 248 12.89 22.95 4.77
N SER A 249 13.69 24.03 4.71
CA SER A 249 13.18 25.39 4.65
C SER A 249 12.61 25.70 3.26
N ILE A 250 13.35 25.34 2.21
CA ILE A 250 12.91 25.49 0.81
C ILE A 250 11.65 24.65 0.57
N ARG A 251 11.65 23.39 1.01
CA ARG A 251 10.50 22.50 0.88
C ARG A 251 9.26 23.06 1.57
N ALA A 252 9.37 23.52 2.82
CA ALA A 252 8.24 24.08 3.56
C ALA A 252 7.66 25.32 2.87
N GLN A 253 8.50 26.19 2.31
CA GLN A 253 8.06 27.35 1.53
C GLN A 253 7.28 26.94 0.28
N LYS A 254 7.81 25.98 -0.49
CA LYS A 254 7.16 25.50 -1.71
C LYS A 254 5.86 24.73 -1.43
N ILE A 255 5.80 23.94 -0.36
CA ILE A 255 4.55 23.29 0.08
C ILE A 255 3.47 24.35 0.36
N LYS A 256 3.80 25.39 1.13
CA LYS A 256 2.85 26.48 1.42
C LYS A 256 2.38 27.21 0.17
N TYR A 257 3.30 27.49 -0.76
CA TYR A 257 2.94 28.11 -2.04
C TYR A 257 2.00 27.20 -2.86
N THR A 258 2.33 25.91 -2.93
CA THR A 258 1.57 24.90 -3.66
C THR A 258 0.16 24.75 -3.09
N ASP A 259 0.00 24.72 -1.77
CA ASP A 259 -1.31 24.70 -1.10
C ASP A 259 -2.20 25.87 -1.52
N ASN A 260 -1.64 27.09 -1.54
CA ASN A 260 -2.35 28.29 -1.99
C ASN A 260 -2.74 28.19 -3.47
N ALA A 261 -1.81 27.80 -4.33
CA ALA A 261 -2.03 27.64 -5.77
C ALA A 261 -3.14 26.60 -6.07
N ILE A 262 -3.16 25.50 -5.33
CA ILE A 262 -4.17 24.46 -5.44
C ILE A 262 -5.56 24.99 -5.04
N LYS A 263 -5.67 25.58 -3.85
CA LYS A 263 -6.96 25.95 -3.24
C LYS A 263 -7.57 27.22 -3.83
N ASN A 264 -6.74 28.19 -4.19
CA ASN A 264 -7.17 29.55 -4.55
C ASN A 264 -6.99 29.87 -6.05
N GLU A 265 -6.07 29.18 -6.74
CA GLU A 265 -5.76 29.46 -8.15
C GLU A 265 -6.21 28.35 -9.11
N ASN A 266 -6.88 27.31 -8.61
CA ASN A 266 -7.36 26.17 -9.38
C ASN A 266 -6.22 25.40 -10.10
N LYS A 267 -5.03 25.31 -9.48
CA LYS A 267 -3.86 24.63 -10.05
C LYS A 267 -3.69 23.18 -9.57
N GLY A 268 -4.62 22.64 -8.79
CA GLY A 268 -4.55 21.26 -8.28
C GLY A 268 -4.85 20.20 -9.32
N ALA A 269 -4.05 19.12 -9.35
CA ALA A 269 -4.27 17.91 -10.15
C ALA A 269 -4.65 18.17 -11.63
N ILE A 270 -3.97 19.14 -12.25
CA ILE A 270 -4.05 19.41 -13.69
C ILE A 270 -2.67 19.26 -14.31
N TYR A 271 -2.62 18.83 -15.57
CA TYR A 271 -1.37 18.83 -16.31
C TYR A 271 -0.93 20.28 -16.55
N GLN A 272 0.32 20.59 -16.19
CA GLN A 272 0.94 21.88 -16.38
C GLN A 272 2.24 21.66 -17.17
N ALA A 273 2.27 22.12 -18.42
CA ALA A 273 3.47 21.97 -19.26
C ALA A 273 4.67 22.74 -18.69
N ASN A 274 4.41 23.93 -18.14
CA ASN A 274 5.41 24.79 -17.49
C ASN A 274 4.84 25.23 -16.13
N PRO A 275 4.95 24.40 -15.08
CA PRO A 275 4.47 24.78 -13.75
C PRO A 275 5.27 25.95 -13.20
N ASP A 276 4.65 26.75 -12.32
CA ASP A 276 5.35 27.80 -11.57
C ASP A 276 6.49 27.16 -10.75
N SER A 277 7.69 27.75 -10.82
CA SER A 277 8.88 27.20 -10.13
C SER A 277 8.77 27.20 -8.61
N ASN A 278 7.84 27.96 -8.03
CA ASN A 278 7.54 27.93 -6.59
C ASN A 278 6.58 26.81 -6.20
N MET A 279 5.89 26.19 -7.15
CA MET A 279 5.06 25.02 -6.89
C MET A 279 5.88 23.74 -6.88
N ILE A 280 5.43 22.78 -6.09
CA ILE A 280 5.84 21.38 -6.20
C ILE A 280 4.92 20.73 -7.23
N VAL A 281 5.51 20.38 -8.38
CA VAL A 281 4.86 19.65 -9.46
C VAL A 281 5.90 18.70 -10.03
N PHE A 282 5.90 17.47 -9.51
CA PHE A 282 6.74 16.39 -9.97
C PHE A 282 6.51 16.08 -11.46
N PRO A 283 7.54 15.55 -12.17
CA PRO A 283 7.46 15.20 -13.58
C PRO A 283 6.27 14.30 -13.93
N PHE A 284 5.62 14.63 -15.04
CA PHE A 284 4.55 13.82 -15.63
C PHE A 284 5.15 12.87 -16.67
N GLY A 285 4.81 11.60 -16.58
CA GLY A 285 5.09 10.62 -17.61
C GLY A 285 4.46 10.98 -18.95
N ASP A 286 5.24 10.83 -20.01
CA ASP A 286 4.84 11.05 -21.40
C ASP A 286 5.42 9.93 -22.28
N ASN A 287 4.58 9.34 -23.12
CA ASN A 287 4.98 8.31 -24.07
C ASN A 287 6.11 8.76 -25.02
N ASN A 288 6.28 10.09 -25.21
CA ASN A 288 7.37 10.68 -25.99
C ASN A 288 8.41 11.43 -25.14
N GLY A 289 8.40 11.24 -23.82
CA GLY A 289 9.22 11.99 -22.87
C GLY A 289 9.74 11.13 -21.72
N VAL A 290 9.79 11.75 -20.54
CA VAL A 290 10.27 11.11 -19.31
C VAL A 290 9.28 10.08 -18.78
N GLU A 291 9.75 9.21 -17.89
CA GLU A 291 8.96 8.12 -17.31
C GLU A 291 7.78 8.68 -16.51
N GLY A 292 8.02 9.76 -15.76
CA GLY A 292 7.11 10.30 -14.77
C GLY A 292 7.57 9.93 -13.37
N SER A 293 7.13 10.69 -12.37
CA SER A 293 7.45 10.35 -10.99
C SER A 293 6.69 9.12 -10.52
N ILE A 294 7.44 8.15 -10.00
CA ILE A 294 6.93 6.91 -9.43
C ILE A 294 7.36 6.84 -7.97
N GLU A 295 6.39 6.61 -7.08
CA GLU A 295 6.63 6.14 -5.73
C GLU A 295 6.22 4.68 -5.58
N VAL A 296 6.99 3.94 -4.79
CA VAL A 296 6.69 2.56 -4.43
C VAL A 296 6.64 2.46 -2.91
N LYS A 297 5.58 1.84 -2.38
CA LYS A 297 5.52 1.40 -0.98
C LYS A 297 5.40 -0.12 -0.96
N ALA A 298 6.36 -0.80 -0.34
CA ALA A 298 6.37 -2.26 -0.25
C ALA A 298 6.09 -2.71 1.18
N THR A 299 5.36 -3.80 1.32
CA THR A 299 5.06 -4.46 2.60
C THR A 299 5.68 -5.84 2.62
N TRP A 300 6.39 -6.14 3.71
CA TRP A 300 7.12 -7.38 3.91
C TRP A 300 6.72 -8.05 5.22
N ARG A 301 6.77 -9.37 5.26
CA ARG A 301 6.66 -10.15 6.51
C ARG A 301 7.70 -11.26 6.53
N GLN A 302 8.14 -11.66 7.72
CA GLN A 302 8.95 -12.87 7.87
C GLN A 302 8.13 -14.09 7.43
N LEU A 303 8.71 -14.98 6.63
CA LEU A 303 8.07 -16.20 6.17
C LEU A 303 8.28 -17.35 7.17
N THR A 304 7.36 -18.31 7.20
CA THR A 304 7.63 -19.64 7.77
C THR A 304 8.48 -20.47 6.82
N LEU A 305 9.09 -21.56 7.32
CA LEU A 305 9.83 -22.48 6.44
C LEU A 305 8.89 -23.11 5.38
N LYS A 306 7.61 -23.34 5.71
CA LYS A 306 6.60 -23.85 4.77
C LYS A 306 6.28 -22.82 3.68
N GLU A 307 6.09 -21.57 4.06
CA GLU A 307 5.87 -20.47 3.12
C GLU A 307 7.07 -20.29 2.18
N TYR A 308 8.30 -20.30 2.71
CA TYR A 308 9.52 -20.23 1.90
C TYR A 308 9.63 -21.42 0.93
N ASN A 309 9.50 -22.66 1.43
CA ASN A 309 9.62 -23.88 0.62
C ASN A 309 8.50 -24.03 -0.43
N SER A 310 7.40 -23.28 -0.31
CA SER A 310 6.36 -23.24 -1.34
C SER A 310 6.83 -22.59 -2.65
N GLY A 311 7.90 -21.76 -2.61
CA GLY A 311 8.39 -21.01 -3.76
C GLY A 311 7.47 -19.89 -4.23
N ARG A 312 6.49 -19.49 -3.41
CA ARG A 312 5.41 -18.56 -3.81
C ARG A 312 5.64 -17.09 -3.48
N TYR A 313 6.71 -16.77 -2.77
CA TYR A 313 6.99 -15.41 -2.28
C TYR A 313 8.28 -14.89 -2.89
N LEU A 314 8.27 -13.65 -3.36
CA LEU A 314 9.50 -12.93 -3.66
C LEU A 314 10.21 -12.64 -2.34
N THR A 315 11.44 -13.12 -2.21
CA THR A 315 12.32 -12.86 -1.07
C THR A 315 13.48 -11.98 -1.49
N ALA A 316 13.94 -11.11 -0.60
CA ALA A 316 15.11 -10.26 -0.83
C ALA A 316 15.91 -10.10 0.48
N PRO A 317 17.22 -9.76 0.41
CA PRO A 317 17.94 -9.33 1.60
C PRO A 317 17.35 -8.01 2.10
N ILE A 318 17.06 -7.92 3.39
CA ILE A 318 16.44 -6.73 3.99
C ILE A 318 17.25 -6.20 5.17
N ILE A 319 17.07 -4.92 5.48
CA ILE A 319 17.44 -4.28 6.75
C ILE A 319 16.14 -3.96 7.49
N TYR A 320 16.09 -4.21 8.80
CA TYR A 320 15.10 -3.59 9.70
C TYR A 320 15.77 -3.12 10.99
N TYR A 321 15.01 -2.40 11.81
CA TYR A 321 15.52 -1.77 13.04
C TYR A 321 14.86 -2.30 14.31
N ARG A 322 15.59 -2.25 15.43
CA ARG A 322 15.10 -2.61 16.78
C ARG A 322 15.66 -1.68 17.86
N GLY A 323 14.89 -1.49 18.93
CA GLY A 323 15.31 -0.78 20.15
C GLY A 323 15.84 -1.77 21.19
N GLY A 324 17.15 -1.99 21.25
CA GLY A 324 17.75 -2.98 22.15
C GLY A 324 17.65 -4.46 21.74
N THR A 325 17.86 -5.35 22.71
CA THR A 325 17.74 -6.80 22.50
C THR A 325 16.30 -7.27 22.69
N LEU A 326 15.92 -8.40 22.10
CA LEU A 326 14.56 -8.93 22.25
C LEU A 326 14.25 -9.39 23.69
N ALA A 327 15.27 -9.83 24.46
CA ALA A 327 15.14 -10.23 25.86
C ALA A 327 15.23 -9.06 26.86
N LYS A 328 15.83 -7.95 26.44
CA LYS A 328 15.95 -6.69 27.17
C LYS A 328 15.73 -5.55 26.18
N PRO A 329 14.47 -5.21 25.84
CA PRO A 329 14.19 -4.01 25.06
C PRO A 329 14.83 -2.84 25.81
N ASN A 330 15.68 -2.06 25.12
CA ASN A 330 16.49 -1.07 25.81
C ASN A 330 15.60 0.11 26.19
N PRO A 331 15.56 0.53 27.47
CA PRO A 331 14.80 1.71 27.86
C PRO A 331 15.44 3.03 27.39
N ASP A 332 16.66 3.00 26.86
CA ASP A 332 17.42 4.18 26.44
C ASP A 332 17.16 4.65 25.00
N GLY A 333 16.37 3.91 24.21
CA GLY A 333 16.03 4.27 22.83
C GLY A 333 17.12 3.97 21.78
N THR A 334 18.21 3.28 22.14
CA THR A 334 19.28 2.94 21.19
C THR A 334 18.77 2.04 20.06
N ALA A 335 18.97 2.47 18.82
CA ALA A 335 18.63 1.75 17.61
C ALA A 335 19.75 0.80 17.16
N TYR A 336 19.37 -0.41 16.77
CA TYR A 336 20.23 -1.36 16.07
C TYR A 336 19.58 -1.78 14.77
N TYR A 337 20.39 -2.12 13.77
CA TYR A 337 19.92 -2.76 12.55
C TYR A 337 20.17 -4.27 12.58
N ASP A 338 19.33 -5.03 11.86
CA ASP A 338 19.64 -6.40 11.48
C ASP A 338 19.54 -6.56 9.97
N ILE A 339 20.39 -7.44 9.43
CA ILE A 339 20.31 -7.87 8.04
C ILE A 339 19.74 -9.28 8.03
N VAL A 340 18.67 -9.48 7.27
CA VAL A 340 18.10 -10.82 7.03
C VAL A 340 18.33 -11.19 5.57
N PRO A 341 19.01 -12.31 5.27
CA PRO A 341 19.19 -12.77 3.90
C PRO A 341 17.87 -13.16 3.23
N ALA A 342 17.88 -13.24 1.90
CA ALA A 342 16.73 -13.71 1.11
C ALA A 342 16.45 -15.21 1.27
N ILE A 343 17.32 -15.96 1.93
CA ILE A 343 17.22 -17.41 2.10
C ILE A 343 17.32 -17.79 3.58
N PRO A 344 16.77 -18.95 4.00
CA PRO A 344 17.00 -19.50 5.32
C PRO A 344 18.49 -19.70 5.60
N THR A 345 18.94 -19.40 6.81
CA THR A 345 20.33 -19.64 7.24
C THR A 345 20.39 -20.74 8.28
N TYR A 346 21.49 -21.49 8.29
CA TYR A 346 21.68 -22.65 9.17
C TYR A 346 23.04 -22.60 9.85
N LYS A 347 23.09 -23.07 11.10
CA LYS A 347 24.32 -23.44 11.80
C LYS A 347 24.50 -24.94 11.68
N THR A 348 25.65 -25.38 11.17
CA THR A 348 25.99 -26.80 11.09
C THR A 348 27.01 -27.14 12.18
N GLU A 349 26.68 -28.11 13.02
CA GLU A 349 27.57 -28.65 14.06
C GLU A 349 27.60 -30.18 13.92
N GLY A 350 28.69 -30.71 13.36
CA GLY A 350 28.79 -32.13 13.01
C GLY A 350 27.75 -32.53 11.95
N SER A 351 26.92 -33.53 12.24
CA SER A 351 25.80 -33.95 11.39
C SER A 351 24.48 -33.20 11.68
N SER A 352 24.46 -32.31 12.67
CA SER A 352 23.27 -31.52 13.02
C SER A 352 23.23 -30.20 12.26
N SER A 353 22.06 -29.82 11.76
CA SER A 353 21.80 -28.53 11.15
C SER A 353 20.67 -27.82 11.88
N THR A 354 20.96 -26.64 12.43
CA THR A 354 20.01 -25.84 13.18
C THR A 354 19.66 -24.60 12.37
N LEU A 355 18.38 -24.42 12.06
CA LEU A 355 17.88 -23.21 11.40
C LEU A 355 18.12 -21.99 12.31
N LEU A 356 18.69 -20.92 11.74
CA LEU A 356 19.06 -19.69 12.45
C LEU A 356 18.16 -18.50 12.13
N SER A 357 17.79 -18.34 10.86
CA SER A 357 16.92 -17.25 10.42
C SER A 357 16.06 -17.66 9.23
N LEU A 358 14.90 -17.02 9.13
CA LEU A 358 13.95 -17.15 8.02
C LEU A 358 13.84 -15.83 7.26
N PRO A 359 13.70 -15.87 5.94
CA PRO A 359 13.68 -14.67 5.09
C PRO A 359 12.36 -13.91 5.21
N TYR A 360 12.35 -12.68 4.69
CA TYR A 360 11.14 -11.90 4.51
C TYR A 360 10.62 -12.04 3.07
N GLY A 361 9.31 -12.12 2.93
CA GLY A 361 8.61 -12.17 1.65
C GLY A 361 7.77 -10.91 1.39
N LEU A 362 7.74 -10.47 0.14
CA LEU A 362 6.89 -9.36 -0.30
C LEU A 362 5.43 -9.80 -0.27
N VAL A 363 4.59 -9.06 0.46
CA VAL A 363 3.17 -9.37 0.65
C VAL A 363 2.22 -8.29 0.15
N GLY A 364 2.71 -7.07 -0.04
CA GLY A 364 1.94 -5.96 -0.61
C GLY A 364 2.84 -4.97 -1.34
N LEU A 365 2.34 -4.36 -2.42
CA LEU A 365 3.08 -3.38 -3.21
C LEU A 365 2.13 -2.31 -3.75
N HIS A 366 2.41 -1.06 -3.44
CA HIS A 366 1.80 0.10 -4.10
C HIS A 366 2.76 0.65 -5.15
N ILE A 367 2.22 0.95 -6.33
CA ILE A 367 2.91 1.69 -7.40
C ILE A 367 2.06 2.94 -7.66
N ILE A 368 2.68 4.11 -7.48
CA ILE A 368 2.01 5.40 -7.55
C ILE A 368 2.70 6.22 -8.62
N HIS A 369 2.07 6.37 -9.79
CA HIS A 369 2.73 6.92 -10.97
C HIS A 369 2.01 8.14 -11.53
N LYS A 370 2.74 9.25 -11.70
CA LYS A 370 2.24 10.48 -12.31
C LYS A 370 2.43 10.47 -13.82
N THR A 371 1.34 10.66 -14.56
CA THR A 371 1.38 10.76 -16.03
C THR A 371 0.65 12.01 -16.51
N LYS A 372 0.85 12.39 -17.78
CA LYS A 372 0.11 13.50 -18.40
C LYS A 372 -1.40 13.31 -18.32
N THR A 373 -1.88 12.08 -18.55
CA THR A 373 -3.31 11.74 -18.47
C THR A 373 -3.82 11.71 -17.03
N PHE A 374 -2.97 11.35 -16.06
CA PHE A 374 -3.33 11.27 -14.65
C PHE A 374 -2.50 12.22 -13.75
N PRO A 375 -2.77 13.54 -13.79
CA PRO A 375 -2.11 14.53 -12.93
C PRO A 375 -2.31 14.32 -11.43
N SER A 376 -3.35 13.58 -11.03
CA SER A 376 -3.59 13.13 -9.66
C SER A 376 -2.99 11.76 -9.36
N TYR A 377 -2.00 11.32 -10.15
CA TYR A 377 -1.39 9.99 -10.13
C TYR A 377 -2.33 8.82 -10.46
N VAL A 378 -1.77 7.70 -10.88
CA VAL A 378 -2.41 6.38 -10.88
C VAL A 378 -1.94 5.66 -9.62
N PHE A 379 -2.85 5.20 -8.78
CA PHE A 379 -2.54 4.39 -7.60
C PHE A 379 -2.90 2.94 -7.89
N ALA A 380 -1.90 2.08 -8.04
CA ALA A 380 -2.08 0.66 -8.26
C ALA A 380 -1.65 -0.13 -7.03
N THR A 381 -2.50 -1.08 -6.61
CA THR A 381 -2.31 -1.84 -5.38
C THR A 381 -2.25 -3.33 -5.68
N PHE A 382 -1.14 -3.98 -5.30
CA PHE A 382 -0.91 -5.41 -5.45
C PHE A 382 -0.78 -6.12 -4.10
N GLU A 383 -1.23 -7.36 -4.03
CA GLU A 383 -1.08 -8.23 -2.86
C GLU A 383 -0.59 -9.61 -3.27
N GLN A 384 0.05 -10.31 -2.34
CA GLN A 384 0.34 -11.72 -2.45
C GLN A 384 -0.95 -12.54 -2.21
N VAL A 385 -1.21 -13.55 -3.05
CA VAL A 385 -2.51 -14.28 -3.09
C VAL A 385 -2.81 -15.08 -1.83
N ASP A 386 -1.78 -15.46 -1.09
CA ASP A 386 -1.83 -16.24 0.14
C ASP A 386 -1.91 -15.38 1.41
N ASN A 387 -1.99 -14.05 1.32
CA ASN A 387 -2.19 -13.18 2.51
C ASN A 387 -3.40 -13.57 3.37
N LEU A 388 -4.45 -14.13 2.76
CA LEU A 388 -5.67 -14.61 3.43
C LEU A 388 -5.88 -16.14 3.30
N ASN A 389 -4.90 -16.86 2.76
CA ASN A 389 -5.04 -18.28 2.45
C ASN A 389 -4.34 -19.13 3.51
N THR A 390 -5.05 -20.07 4.12
CA THR A 390 -4.50 -20.97 5.12
C THR A 390 -4.03 -22.32 4.55
N THR A 391 -4.02 -22.47 3.22
CA THR A 391 -3.64 -23.74 2.55
C THR A 391 -2.16 -24.06 2.74
N ILE A 392 -1.27 -23.07 2.66
CA ILE A 392 0.18 -23.25 2.82
C ILE A 392 0.57 -23.21 4.30
N GLU A 393 0.03 -22.24 5.03
CA GLU A 393 0.28 -22.05 6.45
C GLU A 393 -1.06 -21.99 7.20
N PRO A 394 -1.42 -23.00 8.01
CA PRO A 394 -2.64 -22.97 8.82
C PRO A 394 -2.67 -21.79 9.80
N ASN A 395 -1.52 -21.36 10.31
CA ASN A 395 -1.37 -20.20 11.20
C ASN A 395 -1.11 -18.93 10.39
N ASN A 396 -2.12 -18.50 9.62
CA ASN A 396 -2.03 -17.36 8.72
C ASN A 396 -3.17 -16.34 8.94
N THR A 397 -3.59 -16.15 10.17
CA THR A 397 -4.62 -15.15 10.51
C THR A 397 -3.98 -13.77 10.58
N LEU A 398 -4.48 -12.83 9.77
CA LEU A 398 -4.09 -11.43 9.83
C LEU A 398 -4.83 -10.68 10.94
N PHE A 399 -4.10 -9.89 11.72
CA PHE A 399 -4.69 -9.08 12.79
C PHE A 399 -3.86 -7.84 13.10
N TYR A 400 -4.53 -6.80 13.59
CA TYR A 400 -3.89 -5.52 13.89
C TYR A 400 -4.27 -4.99 15.27
N TYR A 401 -3.46 -4.04 15.74
CA TYR A 401 -3.75 -3.18 16.88
C TYR A 401 -3.78 -1.73 16.42
N ASN A 402 -4.81 -0.98 16.81
CA ASN A 402 -4.86 0.46 16.56
C ASN A 402 -3.88 1.17 17.48
N ARG A 403 -2.92 1.90 16.91
CA ARG A 403 -1.91 2.68 17.64
C ARG A 403 -2.40 4.05 18.06
N ASN A 404 -3.29 4.66 17.26
CA ASN A 404 -3.93 5.95 17.52
C ASN A 404 -5.42 5.77 17.23
N SER A 405 -6.29 5.90 18.23
CA SER A 405 -7.73 5.93 17.99
C SER A 405 -8.45 6.82 19.01
N ASN A 406 -9.39 7.64 18.54
CA ASN A 406 -10.28 8.45 19.37
C ASN A 406 -11.75 8.35 18.90
N PRO A 407 -12.70 7.89 19.74
CA PRO A 407 -12.45 7.29 21.06
C PRO A 407 -11.55 6.06 20.89
N SER A 408 -10.90 5.58 21.96
CA SER A 408 -10.03 4.41 21.92
C SER A 408 -10.80 3.22 21.33
N VAL A 409 -10.73 3.04 20.00
CA VAL A 409 -11.45 1.98 19.31
C VAL A 409 -10.59 0.76 19.45
N ASN A 410 -10.81 0.10 20.59
CA ASN A 410 -10.42 -1.26 20.89
C ASN A 410 -8.89 -1.48 21.01
N PRO A 411 -8.30 -1.39 22.23
CA PRO A 411 -6.91 -1.82 22.44
C PRO A 411 -6.73 -3.32 22.20
N ASP A 412 -7.83 -4.07 22.02
CA ASP A 412 -7.77 -5.50 21.75
C ASP A 412 -7.43 -5.80 20.29
N LYS A 413 -6.89 -7.00 20.10
CA LYS A 413 -6.61 -7.62 18.80
C LYS A 413 -7.82 -7.52 17.86
N GLN A 414 -7.67 -6.87 16.71
CA GLN A 414 -8.67 -6.82 15.64
C GLN A 414 -8.25 -7.72 14.48
N TYR A 415 -9.20 -8.34 13.79
CA TYR A 415 -8.90 -9.19 12.64
C TYR A 415 -9.01 -8.42 11.33
N ALA A 416 -8.00 -8.60 10.46
CA ALA A 416 -8.03 -8.02 9.14
C ALA A 416 -8.86 -8.89 8.20
N TYR A 417 -9.62 -8.24 7.32
CA TYR A 417 -10.40 -8.89 6.27
C TYR A 417 -10.52 -7.96 5.07
N ARG A 418 -10.82 -8.54 3.90
CA ARG A 418 -11.07 -7.75 2.70
C ARG A 418 -12.48 -7.18 2.74
N ALA A 419 -12.59 -5.86 2.89
CA ALA A 419 -13.88 -5.17 2.96
C ALA A 419 -14.53 -5.01 1.58
N ASN A 420 -13.74 -4.65 0.56
CA ASN A 420 -14.22 -4.39 -0.79
C ASN A 420 -13.77 -5.49 -1.77
N PRO A 421 -14.66 -6.00 -2.64
CA PRO A 421 -14.29 -7.00 -3.63
C PRO A 421 -13.41 -6.40 -4.74
N ILE A 422 -12.59 -7.24 -5.38
CA ILE A 422 -11.89 -6.83 -6.60
C ILE A 422 -12.93 -6.66 -7.72
N LEU A 423 -12.80 -5.58 -8.48
CA LEU A 423 -13.66 -5.33 -9.64
C LEU A 423 -13.51 -6.41 -10.72
N GLU A 424 -14.63 -6.76 -11.36
CA GLU A 424 -14.68 -7.82 -12.38
C GLU A 424 -13.68 -7.59 -13.53
N GLY A 425 -13.49 -6.34 -13.96
CA GLY A 425 -12.51 -6.03 -15.00
C GLY A 425 -11.05 -6.21 -14.54
N THR A 426 -10.75 -5.94 -13.26
CA THR A 426 -9.43 -6.23 -12.66
C THR A 426 -9.23 -7.74 -12.60
N GLU A 427 -10.26 -8.49 -12.18
CA GLU A 427 -10.18 -9.96 -12.14
C GLU A 427 -9.96 -10.57 -13.53
N LYS A 428 -10.62 -10.04 -14.57
CA LYS A 428 -10.37 -10.44 -15.97
C LYS A 428 -8.92 -10.21 -16.39
N VAL A 429 -8.35 -9.07 -16.01
CA VAL A 429 -6.94 -8.76 -16.27
C VAL A 429 -6.00 -9.71 -15.49
N ASN A 430 -6.23 -9.89 -14.18
CA ASN A 430 -5.46 -10.83 -13.35
C ASN A 430 -5.47 -12.24 -13.95
N ALA A 431 -6.65 -12.76 -14.30
CA ALA A 431 -6.80 -14.09 -14.90
C ALA A 431 -6.02 -14.23 -16.21
N ASN A 432 -5.97 -13.17 -17.03
CA ASN A 432 -5.22 -13.17 -18.27
C ASN A 432 -3.70 -13.16 -18.05
N VAL A 433 -3.21 -12.35 -17.10
CA VAL A 433 -1.80 -12.34 -16.71
C VAL A 433 -1.39 -13.71 -16.18
N TYR A 434 -2.19 -14.33 -15.30
CA TYR A 434 -1.92 -15.68 -14.81
C TYR A 434 -1.90 -16.74 -15.89
N LYS A 435 -2.82 -16.65 -16.85
CA LYS A 435 -2.83 -17.56 -17.99
C LYS A 435 -1.52 -17.45 -18.78
N GLN A 436 -1.02 -16.23 -18.99
CA GLN A 436 0.24 -16.02 -19.71
C GLN A 436 1.45 -16.48 -18.88
N ILE A 437 1.53 -16.12 -17.59
CA ILE A 437 2.62 -16.57 -16.70
C ILE A 437 2.67 -18.09 -16.68
N LYS A 438 1.56 -18.78 -16.42
CA LYS A 438 1.53 -20.25 -16.34
C LYS A 438 1.85 -20.94 -17.66
N ALA A 439 1.55 -20.30 -18.80
CA ALA A 439 1.91 -20.81 -20.11
C ALA A 439 3.41 -20.67 -20.40
N LEU A 440 4.07 -19.67 -19.82
CA LEU A 440 5.50 -19.39 -20.01
C LEU A 440 6.36 -20.12 -18.96
N ASP A 441 5.98 -20.05 -17.69
CA ASP A 441 6.61 -20.75 -16.57
C ASP A 441 5.61 -20.91 -15.40
N SER A 442 5.14 -22.14 -15.18
CA SER A 442 4.23 -22.49 -14.09
C SER A 442 4.87 -22.47 -12.70
N ASN A 443 6.18 -22.31 -12.59
CA ASN A 443 6.90 -22.18 -11.32
C ASN A 443 7.20 -20.72 -10.97
N SER A 444 6.84 -19.77 -11.83
CA SER A 444 7.12 -18.36 -11.60
C SER A 444 6.45 -17.85 -10.33
N VAL A 445 7.20 -17.12 -9.51
CA VAL A 445 6.68 -16.48 -8.28
C VAL A 445 5.59 -15.45 -8.58
N TRP A 446 5.63 -14.85 -9.78
CA TRP A 446 4.74 -13.74 -10.16
C TRP A 446 3.28 -14.15 -10.34
N GLN A 447 2.98 -15.44 -10.50
CA GLN A 447 1.59 -15.93 -10.51
C GLN A 447 0.91 -15.82 -9.14
N TYR A 448 1.67 -15.55 -8.08
CA TYR A 448 1.19 -15.46 -6.70
C TYR A 448 1.03 -14.01 -6.22
N TYR A 449 1.04 -13.05 -7.14
CA TYR A 449 0.71 -11.65 -6.90
C TYR A 449 -0.53 -11.27 -7.70
N LYS A 450 -1.37 -10.36 -7.19
CA LYS A 450 -2.62 -9.94 -7.85
C LYS A 450 -2.84 -8.45 -7.72
N LEU A 451 -3.37 -7.81 -8.75
CA LEU A 451 -3.87 -6.44 -8.65
C LEU A 451 -5.20 -6.46 -7.90
N ILE A 452 -5.34 -5.63 -6.88
CA ILE A 452 -6.56 -5.55 -6.05
C ILE A 452 -7.48 -4.44 -6.56
N GLY A 453 -6.87 -3.37 -7.07
CA GLY A 453 -7.58 -2.27 -7.70
C GLY A 453 -6.62 -1.18 -8.15
N VAL A 454 -7.18 -0.20 -8.85
CA VAL A 454 -6.42 0.91 -9.44
C VAL A 454 -7.25 2.18 -9.43
N GLN A 455 -6.72 3.28 -8.90
CA GLN A 455 -7.37 4.59 -8.90
C GLN A 455 -6.60 5.58 -9.79
N GLY A 456 -7.04 5.76 -11.03
CA GLY A 456 -6.51 6.78 -11.94
C GLY A 456 -7.23 8.13 -11.84
N HIS A 457 -8.57 8.09 -11.74
CA HIS A 457 -9.42 9.29 -11.78
C HIS A 457 -9.92 9.70 -10.38
N PRO A 458 -9.90 11.00 -10.04
CA PRO A 458 -10.63 11.51 -8.90
C PRO A 458 -12.14 11.27 -9.01
N GLN A 459 -12.79 10.88 -7.92
CA GLN A 459 -14.21 10.60 -7.83
C GLN A 459 -14.79 10.93 -6.45
N ASN A 460 -16.07 11.30 -6.42
CA ASN A 460 -16.81 11.70 -5.21
C ASN A 460 -17.87 10.68 -4.77
N ASN A 461 -17.96 9.53 -5.44
CA ASN A 461 -19.05 8.59 -5.22
C ASN A 461 -18.58 7.41 -4.36
N ALA A 462 -18.91 7.46 -3.06
CA ALA A 462 -18.61 6.39 -2.10
C ALA A 462 -19.29 5.04 -2.42
N ASN A 463 -20.23 5.00 -3.37
CA ASN A 463 -20.88 3.76 -3.79
C ASN A 463 -20.13 3.02 -4.92
N THR A 464 -18.99 3.55 -5.41
CA THR A 464 -18.17 2.81 -6.37
C THR A 464 -17.16 1.93 -5.64
N THR A 465 -16.90 0.76 -6.20
CA THR A 465 -16.08 -0.28 -5.57
C THR A 465 -14.62 0.12 -5.40
N ASP A 466 -14.10 0.96 -6.30
CA ASP A 466 -12.74 1.50 -6.20
C ASP A 466 -12.65 2.74 -5.29
N TYR A 467 -13.76 3.29 -4.78
CA TYR A 467 -13.71 4.48 -3.93
C TYR A 467 -12.94 4.21 -2.64
N PHE A 468 -13.21 3.07 -2.01
CA PHE A 468 -12.53 2.60 -0.80
C PHE A 468 -11.45 1.55 -1.13
N LEU A 469 -10.68 1.77 -2.20
CA LEU A 469 -9.54 0.92 -2.51
C LEU A 469 -8.57 0.92 -1.32
N SER A 470 -8.25 -0.28 -0.83
CA SER A 470 -7.32 -0.49 0.29
C SER A 470 -6.57 -1.81 0.12
N ASN A 471 -5.27 -1.82 0.40
CA ASN A 471 -4.50 -3.06 0.53
C ASN A 471 -4.67 -3.68 1.92
N ILE A 472 -5.01 -4.97 2.00
CA ILE A 472 -5.23 -5.63 3.30
C ILE A 472 -3.98 -5.75 4.18
N VAL A 473 -2.79 -5.54 3.63
CA VAL A 473 -1.54 -5.55 4.40
C VAL A 473 -0.84 -4.20 4.47
N THR A 474 -1.39 -3.14 3.84
CA THR A 474 -0.79 -1.79 3.86
C THR A 474 -1.75 -0.72 4.36
N GLU A 475 -3.06 -0.97 4.29
CA GLU A 475 -4.16 -0.07 4.65
C GLU A 475 -5.26 -0.89 5.33
N THR A 476 -4.99 -1.39 6.52
CA THR A 476 -5.67 -2.54 7.10
C THR A 476 -6.74 -2.18 8.12
N ASN A 477 -6.51 -1.16 8.94
CA ASN A 477 -7.51 -0.81 9.96
C ASN A 477 -8.76 -0.17 9.33
N GLN A 478 -9.84 -0.09 10.12
CA GLN A 478 -11.10 0.47 9.62
C GLN A 478 -10.95 1.90 9.11
N THR A 479 -10.19 2.76 9.81
CA THR A 479 -9.94 4.13 9.40
C THR A 479 -9.31 4.22 8.00
N LEU A 480 -8.37 3.34 7.68
CA LEU A 480 -7.69 3.31 6.39
C LEU A 480 -8.54 2.66 5.30
N ARG A 481 -9.23 1.56 5.60
CA ARG A 481 -10.08 0.85 4.64
C ARG A 481 -11.32 1.64 4.23
N ASP A 482 -11.94 2.34 5.18
CA ASP A 482 -13.14 3.14 4.95
C ASP A 482 -12.79 4.63 4.71
N PHE A 483 -11.54 4.91 4.36
CA PHE A 483 -11.03 6.26 4.32
C PHE A 483 -11.73 7.12 3.27
N SER A 484 -12.14 8.32 3.69
CA SER A 484 -12.54 9.41 2.81
C SER A 484 -12.28 10.78 3.45
N GLY A 485 -12.04 11.78 2.62
CA GLY A 485 -11.82 13.15 3.08
C GLY A 485 -10.49 13.34 3.79
N THR A 486 -10.49 13.98 4.97
CA THR A 486 -9.24 14.38 5.64
C THR A 486 -8.87 13.52 6.83
N LEU A 487 -7.58 13.27 7.03
CA LEU A 487 -7.04 12.39 8.07
C LEU A 487 -6.40 13.17 9.23
N ASP A 488 -6.75 12.82 10.47
CA ASP A 488 -6.01 13.20 11.67
C ASP A 488 -5.24 11.97 12.17
N ASN A 489 -3.98 11.85 11.76
CA ASN A 489 -3.09 10.75 12.15
C ASN A 489 -2.84 10.68 13.65
N LEU A 490 -2.85 11.81 14.35
CA LEU A 490 -2.57 11.86 15.78
C LEU A 490 -3.71 11.23 16.57
N ARG A 491 -4.95 11.53 16.18
CA ARG A 491 -6.16 11.00 16.84
C ARG A 491 -6.68 9.72 16.21
N GLY A 492 -6.18 9.33 15.04
CA GLY A 492 -6.68 8.18 14.28
C GLY A 492 -8.11 8.34 13.78
N THR A 493 -8.52 9.58 13.54
CA THR A 493 -9.87 9.93 13.07
C THR A 493 -9.81 10.51 11.67
N PHE A 494 -10.91 10.45 10.92
CA PHE A 494 -11.03 11.10 9.62
C PHE A 494 -12.32 11.92 9.56
N ASN A 495 -12.32 12.94 8.70
CA ASN A 495 -13.52 13.69 8.35
C ASN A 495 -13.97 13.26 6.95
N PRO A 496 -14.98 12.37 6.85
CA PRO A 496 -15.44 11.80 5.57
C PRO A 496 -16.14 12.79 4.64
N GLN A 497 -16.35 14.04 5.08
CA GLN A 497 -17.02 15.07 4.30
C GLN A 497 -16.07 16.20 3.89
N ALA A 498 -14.85 16.23 4.43
CA ALA A 498 -13.90 17.27 4.13
C ALA A 498 -13.29 17.11 2.74
N ILE A 499 -13.14 18.22 2.03
CA ILE A 499 -12.44 18.24 0.73
C ILE A 499 -10.97 17.94 0.97
N ASN A 500 -10.47 16.91 0.31
CA ASN A 500 -9.09 16.46 0.35
C ASN A 500 -8.43 16.42 -1.03
N LEU A 501 -9.16 16.66 -2.13
CA LEU A 501 -8.58 16.71 -3.47
C LEU A 501 -9.20 17.85 -4.27
N TYR A 502 -8.34 18.68 -4.87
CA TYR A 502 -8.73 19.75 -5.78
C TYR A 502 -8.27 19.40 -7.20
N GLN A 503 -9.20 19.37 -8.16
CA GLN A 503 -8.89 19.16 -9.56
C GLN A 503 -9.36 20.36 -10.39
N GLY A 504 -8.44 21.28 -10.68
CA GLY A 504 -8.81 22.59 -11.20
C GLY A 504 -9.82 23.27 -10.28
N LYS A 505 -11.01 23.59 -10.81
CA LYS A 505 -12.12 24.18 -10.04
C LYS A 505 -12.93 23.16 -9.22
N LYS A 506 -12.75 21.86 -9.47
CA LYS A 506 -13.53 20.80 -8.81
C LYS A 506 -12.95 20.54 -7.43
N LYS A 507 -13.83 20.48 -6.43
CA LYS A 507 -13.52 20.07 -5.06
C LYS A 507 -14.07 18.68 -4.81
N ILE A 508 -13.22 17.78 -4.36
CA ILE A 508 -13.50 16.34 -4.33
C ILE A 508 -13.24 15.82 -2.91
N VAL A 509 -14.23 15.09 -2.39
CA VAL A 509 -14.11 14.20 -1.23
C VAL A 509 -13.76 12.83 -1.79
N GLN A 510 -12.48 12.55 -1.88
CA GLN A 510 -11.93 11.32 -2.42
C GLN A 510 -11.68 10.30 -1.29
N GLY A 511 -11.94 9.02 -1.57
CA GLY A 511 -11.59 7.90 -0.68
C GLY A 511 -10.44 7.02 -1.17
N GLY A 512 -10.11 6.03 -0.34
CA GLY A 512 -9.07 5.02 -0.60
C GLY A 512 -7.67 5.63 -0.72
N CYS A 513 -6.74 4.91 -1.36
CA CYS A 513 -5.34 5.32 -1.50
C CYS A 513 -5.18 6.75 -2.05
N LYS A 514 -5.82 7.06 -3.18
CA LYS A 514 -5.80 8.39 -3.81
C LYS A 514 -6.35 9.46 -2.88
N GLY A 515 -7.38 9.13 -2.09
CA GLY A 515 -7.97 10.03 -1.12
C GLY A 515 -7.01 10.33 0.03
N CYS A 516 -6.38 9.29 0.58
CA CYS A 516 -5.38 9.43 1.62
C CYS A 516 -4.26 10.37 1.14
N HIS A 517 -3.69 10.09 -0.03
CA HIS A 517 -2.65 10.92 -0.66
C HIS A 517 -3.14 12.31 -1.07
N GLY A 518 -4.44 12.55 -1.26
CA GLY A 518 -5.01 13.89 -1.43
C GLY A 518 -4.69 14.82 -0.26
N ASN A 519 -4.52 14.29 0.95
CA ASN A 519 -4.10 15.08 2.12
C ASN A 519 -2.66 15.60 2.02
N ALA A 520 -1.87 15.09 1.08
CA ALA A 520 -0.54 15.56 0.73
C ALA A 520 -0.51 16.23 -0.65
N GLN A 521 -1.65 16.70 -1.19
CA GLN A 521 -1.70 17.31 -2.52
C GLN A 521 -0.78 18.55 -2.64
N ASP A 522 -0.54 19.27 -1.54
CA ASP A 522 0.37 20.41 -1.49
C ASP A 522 1.87 20.02 -1.53
N ALA A 523 2.18 18.75 -1.34
CA ALA A 523 3.45 18.12 -1.67
C ALA A 523 3.30 17.19 -2.88
N ASP A 524 2.37 17.54 -3.79
CA ASP A 524 2.06 16.83 -5.02
C ASP A 524 1.76 15.33 -4.80
N PHE A 525 0.89 15.08 -3.82
CA PHE A 525 0.43 13.76 -3.38
C PHE A 525 1.49 12.89 -2.69
N SER A 526 2.71 13.38 -2.46
CA SER A 526 3.78 12.62 -1.81
C SER A 526 3.78 12.80 -0.30
N PHE A 527 3.52 11.73 0.45
CA PHE A 527 3.78 11.73 1.90
C PHE A 527 5.26 11.66 2.23
N ILE A 528 6.11 11.12 1.33
CA ILE A 528 7.56 11.12 1.48
C ILE A 528 8.04 12.58 1.55
N THR A 529 7.62 13.42 0.61
CA THR A 529 7.93 14.86 0.59
C THR A 529 7.24 15.63 1.71
N LYS A 530 5.96 15.36 1.97
CA LYS A 530 5.17 16.09 2.98
C LYS A 530 5.72 15.94 4.39
N ASN A 531 6.12 14.73 4.75
CA ASN A 531 6.54 14.39 6.12
C ASN A 531 8.07 14.49 6.32
N ALA A 532 8.82 14.79 5.26
CA ALA A 532 10.26 14.98 5.34
C ALA A 532 10.65 16.19 6.23
N PRO A 533 11.85 16.18 6.84
CA PRO A 533 12.93 15.21 6.64
C PRO A 533 12.69 13.90 7.39
N ILE A 534 13.36 12.84 6.93
CA ILE A 534 13.35 11.54 7.62
C ILE A 534 14.43 11.58 8.70
N VAL A 535 14.01 11.40 9.96
CA VAL A 535 14.88 11.55 11.14
C VAL A 535 15.12 10.22 11.85
N ASP A 536 14.12 9.37 11.88
CA ASP A 536 14.04 8.19 12.72
C ASP A 536 13.67 6.93 11.91
N VAL A 537 13.73 5.80 12.61
CA VAL A 537 13.31 4.48 12.14
C VAL A 537 12.30 3.91 13.13
N ASP A 538 11.32 3.18 12.63
CA ASP A 538 10.43 2.41 13.47
C ASP A 538 11.13 1.12 13.93
N PHE A 539 10.92 0.75 15.19
CA PHE A 539 11.49 -0.49 15.74
C PHE A 539 10.53 -1.68 15.61
N ILE A 540 11.03 -2.82 15.17
CA ILE A 540 10.29 -4.10 15.09
C ILE A 540 9.77 -4.57 16.45
N ASN A 541 10.36 -4.08 17.54
CA ASN A 541 9.97 -4.34 18.93
C ASN A 541 9.33 -3.12 19.63
N GLN A 542 8.90 -2.10 18.86
CA GLN A 542 8.19 -0.95 19.42
C GLN A 542 6.90 -1.37 20.15
N PRO A 543 6.47 -0.61 21.19
CA PRO A 543 5.17 -0.82 21.83
C PRO A 543 4.00 -0.74 20.84
N LEU A 544 2.98 -1.58 21.08
CA LEU A 544 1.76 -1.63 20.27
C LEU A 544 0.91 -0.36 20.38
N LEU A 545 0.92 0.27 21.55
CA LEU A 545 0.17 1.49 21.85
C LEU A 545 1.15 2.64 22.07
N LYS A 546 0.71 3.86 21.80
CA LYS A 546 1.47 5.05 22.18
C LYS A 546 1.47 5.24 23.69
N GLU A 547 2.47 5.96 24.19
CA GLU A 547 2.53 6.34 25.59
C GLU A 547 1.26 7.10 26.00
N GLY A 548 0.63 6.67 27.09
CA GLY A 548 -0.64 7.23 27.59
C GLY A 548 -1.92 6.66 26.97
N GLN A 549 -1.84 5.62 26.13
CA GLN A 549 -3.00 4.92 25.54
C GLN A 549 -3.19 3.49 26.04
#